data_AF-A0A1W9KNW6-F1
#
_entry.id   AF-A0A1W9KNW6-F1
#
_cell.length_a   1.000
_cell.length_b   1.000
_cell.length_c   1.000
_cell.angle_alpha   90.00
_cell.angle_beta   90.00
_cell.angle_gamma   90.00
#
_symmetry.space_group_name_H-M   'P 1'
#
loop_
_entity.id
_entity.type
_entity.pdbx_description
1 polymer ?
#
loop_
_entity_poly.entity_id
_entity_poly.type
_entity_poly.pdbx_seq_one_letter_code
_entity_poly.pdbx_strand_id
1 'polypeptide(L)'
;MPITIQMPSPSGDELKAARIKVGLSQVEAATLMGYPVQSGSRGGLQSRTWQALESASDPRNMPGPIYALFLLLTDSHPEFSLVKKAALLELEADTARLGTGAQGRI
;
A
#
# COMPACT_ATOMS: atom_id res chain seq x y z
N MET A 1 -26.31 -2.55 -4.54
CA MET A 1 -25.45 -2.20 -5.68
C MET A 1 -24.02 -2.64 -5.35
N PRO A 2 -23.27 -3.26 -6.27
CA PRO A 2 -21.89 -3.64 -6.00
C PRO A 2 -21.01 -2.39 -5.85
N ILE A 3 -20.13 -2.38 -4.85
CA ILE A 3 -19.10 -1.34 -4.72
C ILE A 3 -18.08 -1.58 -5.84
N THR A 4 -17.85 -0.58 -6.69
CA THR A 4 -16.82 -0.62 -7.72
C THR A 4 -15.70 0.33 -7.33
N ILE A 5 -14.50 -0.20 -7.11
CA ILE A 5 -13.32 0.58 -6.78
C ILE A 5 -12.51 0.77 -8.07
N GLN A 6 -12.25 2.01 -8.46
CA GLN A 6 -11.40 2.31 -9.60
C GLN A 6 -9.94 2.05 -9.22
N MET A 7 -9.28 1.15 -9.95
CA MET A 7 -7.89 0.78 -9.69
C MET A 7 -7.10 0.86 -11.01
N PRO A 8 -6.76 2.07 -11.48
CA PRO A 8 -6.00 2.25 -12.71
C PRO A 8 -4.57 1.71 -12.55
N SER A 9 -4.00 1.19 -13.64
CA SER A 9 -2.57 0.84 -13.69
C SER A 9 -1.76 2.14 -13.78
N PRO A 10 -0.71 2.33 -12.94
CA PRO A 10 0.16 3.49 -13.03
C PRO A 10 1.13 3.37 -14.21
N SER A 11 1.62 4.50 -14.68
CA SER A 11 2.87 4.58 -15.43
C SER A 11 4.08 4.26 -14.54
N GLY A 12 5.23 3.95 -15.15
CA GLY A 12 6.47 3.72 -14.40
C GLY A 12 6.93 4.92 -13.58
N ASP A 13 6.73 6.14 -14.09
CA ASP A 13 7.06 7.38 -13.38
C ASP A 13 6.14 7.62 -12.18
N GLU A 14 4.84 7.33 -12.29
CA GLU A 14 3.89 7.42 -11.17
C GLU A 14 4.23 6.40 -10.08
N LEU A 15 4.54 5.15 -10.45
CA LEU A 15 4.96 4.12 -9.51
C LEU A 15 6.25 4.55 -8.76
N LYS A 16 7.24 5.06 -9.50
CA LYS A 16 8.49 5.55 -8.94
C LYS A 16 8.26 6.73 -8.00
N ALA A 17 7.40 7.69 -8.38
CA ALA A 17 7.06 8.84 -7.56
C ALA A 17 6.37 8.42 -6.26
N ALA A 18 5.40 7.49 -6.35
CA ALA A 18 4.72 6.95 -5.18
C ALA A 18 5.70 6.25 -4.22
N ARG A 19 6.62 5.44 -4.74
CA ARG A 19 7.66 4.79 -3.94
C ARG A 19 8.59 5.79 -3.24
N ILE A 20 9.06 6.80 -3.97
CA ILE A 20 9.95 7.84 -3.40
C ILE A 20 9.23 8.65 -2.32
N LYS A 21 7.95 8.98 -2.53
CA LYS A 21 7.12 9.73 -1.57
C LYS A 21 7.10 9.07 -0.18
N VAL A 22 7.10 7.74 -0.14
CA VAL A 22 7.07 6.94 1.11
C VAL A 22 8.47 6.49 1.56
N GLY A 23 9.53 6.97 0.90
CA GLY A 23 10.92 6.78 1.33
C GLY A 23 11.50 5.39 1.05
N LEU A 24 10.85 4.56 0.23
CA LEU A 24 11.31 3.20 -0.03
C LEU A 24 12.33 3.13 -1.18
N SER A 25 13.35 2.28 -1.04
CA SER A 25 14.16 1.80 -2.16
C SER A 25 13.38 0.81 -3.03
N GLN A 26 13.84 0.55 -4.26
CA GLN A 26 13.23 -0.46 -5.13
C GLN A 26 13.25 -1.87 -4.50
N VAL A 27 14.27 -2.17 -3.70
CA VAL A 27 14.39 -3.48 -3.01
C VAL A 27 13.35 -3.57 -1.89
N GLU A 28 13.22 -2.55 -1.04
CA GLU A 28 12.24 -2.55 0.03
C GLU A 28 10.80 -2.63 -0.49
N ALA A 29 10.50 -1.88 -1.55
CA ALA A 29 9.19 -1.93 -2.20
C ALA A 29 8.92 -3.30 -2.85
N ALA A 30 9.92 -3.90 -3.49
CA ALA A 30 9.83 -5.26 -4.02
C ALA A 30 9.57 -6.28 -2.91
N THR A 31 10.32 -6.21 -1.80
CA THR A 31 10.14 -7.09 -0.64
C THR A 31 8.76 -6.92 -0.01
N LEU A 32 8.29 -5.68 0.17
CA LEU A 32 6.94 -5.38 0.68
C LEU A 32 5.85 -6.05 -0.15
N MET A 33 6.01 -6.03 -1.48
CA MET A 33 5.04 -6.56 -2.43
C MET A 33 5.30 -8.02 -2.83
N GLY A 34 6.30 -8.68 -2.22
CA GLY A 34 6.63 -10.08 -2.50
C GLY A 34 7.26 -10.35 -3.88
N TYR A 35 7.80 -9.32 -4.55
CA TYR A 35 8.56 -9.50 -5.79
C TYR A 35 9.96 -10.08 -5.52
N PRO A 36 10.52 -10.89 -6.43
CA PRO A 36 11.85 -11.46 -6.24
C PRO A 36 12.94 -10.41 -6.06
N VAL A 37 13.82 -10.65 -5.08
CA VAL A 37 15.03 -9.88 -4.81
C VAL A 37 16.23 -10.82 -4.93
N GLN A 38 17.30 -10.36 -5.58
CA GLN A 38 18.48 -11.15 -5.88
C GLN A 38 19.74 -10.29 -5.79
N SER A 39 20.91 -10.93 -5.68
CA SER A 39 22.19 -10.25 -5.73
C SER A 39 22.38 -9.53 -7.07
N GLY A 40 22.81 -8.28 -6.99
CA GLY A 40 23.14 -7.41 -8.11
C GLY A 40 24.61 -7.48 -8.48
N SER A 41 24.94 -6.97 -9.67
CA SER A 41 26.28 -7.04 -10.26
C SER A 41 27.35 -6.29 -9.46
N ARG A 42 26.96 -5.36 -8.59
CA ARG A 42 27.86 -4.54 -7.76
C ARG A 42 27.83 -4.90 -6.27
N GLY A 43 27.37 -6.11 -5.93
CA GLY A 43 27.39 -6.61 -4.55
C GLY A 43 26.24 -6.16 -3.64
N GLY A 44 25.27 -5.39 -4.15
CA GLY A 44 24.02 -5.03 -3.45
C GLY A 44 22.83 -5.89 -3.90
N LEU A 45 21.70 -5.80 -3.22
CA LEU A 45 20.45 -6.45 -3.66
C LEU A 45 19.74 -5.64 -4.75
N GLN A 46 18.97 -6.32 -5.60
CA GLN A 46 18.15 -5.71 -6.63
C GLN A 46 16.86 -6.51 -6.88
N SER A 47 15.81 -5.85 -7.35
CA SER A 47 14.65 -6.51 -7.96
C SER A 47 14.53 -6.11 -9.42
N ARG A 48 14.77 -7.06 -10.34
CA ARG A 48 14.63 -6.81 -11.79
C ARG A 48 13.18 -6.57 -12.19
N THR A 49 12.24 -7.23 -11.51
CA THR A 49 10.82 -7.03 -11.76
C THR A 49 10.41 -5.61 -11.40
N TRP A 50 10.76 -5.12 -10.20
CA TRP A 50 10.44 -3.75 -9.81
C TRP A 50 11.10 -2.70 -10.70
N GLN A 51 12.38 -2.90 -11.04
CA GLN A 51 13.11 -2.02 -11.97
C GLN A 51 12.41 -1.91 -13.33
N ALA A 52 11.89 -3.02 -13.85
CA ALA A 52 11.16 -3.01 -15.10
C ALA A 52 9.82 -2.26 -15.01
N LEU A 53 9.09 -2.43 -13.90
CA LEU A 53 7.82 -1.72 -13.68
C LEU A 53 7.98 -0.20 -13.58
N GLU A 54 9.15 0.28 -13.16
CA GLU A 54 9.49 1.71 -13.12
C GLU A 54 10.21 2.21 -14.39
N SER A 55 10.46 1.34 -15.37
CA SER A 55 11.24 1.69 -16.55
C SER A 55 10.38 2.34 -17.61
N ALA A 56 10.78 3.53 -18.08
CA ALA A 56 10.13 4.19 -19.22
C ALA A 56 10.30 3.46 -20.56
N SER A 57 11.30 2.57 -20.66
CA SER A 57 11.59 1.81 -21.88
C SER A 57 11.04 0.39 -21.87
N ASP A 58 10.43 -0.04 -20.76
CA ASP A 58 9.83 -1.37 -20.64
C ASP A 58 8.31 -1.22 -20.73
N PRO A 59 7.61 -2.01 -21.57
CA PRO A 59 6.16 -1.88 -21.72
C PRO A 59 5.36 -2.40 -20.51
N ARG A 60 6.02 -2.99 -19.51
CA ARG A 60 5.35 -3.57 -18.33
C ARG A 60 4.98 -2.48 -17.33
N ASN A 61 3.69 -2.43 -16.99
CA ASN A 61 3.18 -1.61 -15.89
C ASN A 61 2.69 -2.49 -14.74
N MET A 62 2.64 -1.91 -13.54
CA MET A 62 2.07 -2.60 -12.38
C MET A 62 0.55 -2.73 -12.58
N PRO A 63 -0.06 -3.91 -12.41
CA PRO A 63 -1.50 -4.03 -12.49
C PRO A 63 -2.18 -3.13 -11.45
N GLY A 64 -3.23 -2.42 -11.84
CA GLY A 64 -3.86 -1.40 -11.00
C GLY A 64 -4.28 -1.88 -9.60
N PRO A 65 -4.88 -3.07 -9.43
CA PRO A 65 -5.17 -3.60 -8.10
C PRO A 65 -3.93 -3.84 -7.22
N ILE A 66 -2.80 -4.21 -7.84
CA ILE A 66 -1.53 -4.39 -7.13
C ILE A 66 -0.95 -3.03 -6.72
N TYR A 67 -1.08 -2.02 -7.57
CA TYR A 67 -0.70 -0.66 -7.23
C TYR A 67 -1.56 -0.08 -6.10
N ALA A 68 -2.88 -0.29 -6.15
CA ALA A 68 -3.78 0.12 -5.06
C ALA A 68 -3.39 -0.54 -3.74
N LEU A 69 -3.03 -1.84 -3.75
CA LEU A 69 -2.52 -2.52 -2.56
C LEU A 69 -1.19 -1.93 -2.07
N PHE A 70 -0.26 -1.60 -2.97
CA PHE A 70 0.98 -0.92 -2.61
C PHE A 70 0.72 0.42 -1.91
N LEU A 71 -0.20 1.23 -2.45
CA LEU A 71 -0.59 2.50 -1.83
C LEU A 71 -1.23 2.29 -0.45
N LEU A 72 -2.09 1.28 -0.32
CA LEU A 72 -2.73 0.92 0.94
C LEU A 72 -1.75 0.45 2.02
N LEU A 73 -0.78 -0.39 1.64
CA LEU A 73 0.26 -0.88 2.56
C LEU A 73 1.24 0.22 3.00
N THR A 74 1.33 1.30 2.23
CA THR A 74 2.20 2.44 2.51
C THR A 74 1.44 3.67 3.02
N ASP A 75 0.16 3.49 3.36
CA ASP A 75 -0.75 4.55 3.85
C ASP A 75 -0.78 5.79 2.95
N SER A 76 -0.65 5.58 1.65
CA SER A 76 -0.56 6.64 0.63
C SER A 76 -1.73 6.63 -0.35
N HIS A 77 -2.68 5.71 -0.19
CA HIS A 77 -3.88 5.62 -1.01
C HIS A 77 -4.80 6.82 -0.75
N PRO A 78 -5.32 7.51 -1.79
CA PRO A 78 -6.01 8.79 -1.62
C PRO A 78 -7.37 8.67 -0.90
N GLU A 79 -8.08 7.56 -1.06
CA GLU A 79 -9.46 7.41 -0.59
C GLU A 79 -9.64 6.40 0.55
N PHE A 80 -8.68 5.50 0.76
CA PHE A 80 -8.86 4.32 1.61
C PHE A 80 -7.60 4.07 2.42
N SER A 81 -7.76 3.46 3.60
CA SER A 81 -6.64 3.03 4.45
C SER A 81 -6.88 1.61 4.97
N LEU A 82 -5.80 0.92 5.33
CA LEU A 82 -5.89 -0.39 5.96
C LEU A 82 -5.94 -0.25 7.47
N VAL A 83 -6.99 -0.81 8.07
CA VAL A 83 -7.12 -0.91 9.53
C VAL A 83 -7.03 -2.38 9.93
N LYS A 84 -6.23 -2.68 10.95
CA LYS A 84 -6.21 -4.02 11.54
C LYS A 84 -7.57 -4.30 12.16
N LYS A 85 -8.16 -5.46 11.85
CA LYS A 85 -9.47 -5.86 12.41
C LYS A 85 -9.51 -5.78 13.94
N ALA A 86 -8.43 -6.17 14.62
CA ALA A 86 -8.33 -6.09 16.08
C ALA A 86 -8.42 -4.63 16.60
N ALA A 87 -7.72 -3.70 15.95
CA ALA A 87 -7.75 -2.28 16.32
C ALA A 87 -9.14 -1.68 16.15
N LEU A 88 -9.88 -2.10 15.11
CA LEU A 88 -11.26 -1.69 14.90
C LEU A 88 -12.18 -2.17 16.05
N LEU A 89 -12.04 -3.42 16.48
CA LEU A 89 -12.83 -3.97 17.59
C LEU A 89 -12.55 -3.27 18.93
N GLU A 90 -11.30 -2.87 19.17
CA GLU A 90 -10.92 -2.09 20.35
C GLU A 90 -11.56 -0.70 20.35
N LEU A 91 -11.53 -0.01 19.20
CA LEU A 91 -12.20 1.29 19.00
C LEU A 91 -13.71 1.20 19.22
N GLU A 92 -14.36 0.16 18.70
CA GLU A 92 -15.80 -0.07 18.88
C GLU A 92 -16.14 -0.35 20.36
N ALA A 93 -15.32 -1.15 21.04
CA ALA A 93 -15.48 -1.44 22.46
C ALA A 93 -15.31 -0.19 23.34
N ASP A 94 -14.33 0.67 23.03
CA ASP A 94 -14.13 1.94 23.74
C ASP A 94 -15.26 2.93 23.48
N THR A 95 -15.77 3.00 22.24
CA THR A 95 -16.93 3.83 21.90
C THR A 95 -18.19 3.38 22.66
N ALA A 96 -18.41 2.07 22.80
CA ALA A 96 -19.54 1.52 23.56
C ALA A 96 -19.45 1.81 25.07
N ARG A 97 -18.25 1.80 25.65
CA ARG A 97 -17.99 2.16 27.05
C ARG A 97 -18.26 3.64 27.33
N LEU A 98 -17.92 4.51 26.39
CA LEU A 98 -18.18 5.95 26.50
C LEU A 98 -19.67 6.29 26.34
N GLY A 99 -20.40 5.56 25.49
CA GLY A 99 -21.84 5.77 25.27
C GLY A 99 -22.77 5.29 26.40
N THR A 100 -22.32 4.34 27.24
CA THR A 100 -23.12 3.79 28.35
C THR A 100 -23.02 4.60 29.66
N GLY A 101 -22.06 5.52 29.78
CA GLY A 101 -21.88 6.38 30.96
C GLY A 101 -22.84 7.57 31.08
N ALA A 102 -23.67 7.85 30.06
CA ALA A 102 -24.52 9.04 30.01
C ALA A 102 -25.98 8.83 30.47
N GLN A 103 -26.41 7.60 30.80
CA GLN A 103 -27.81 7.30 31.17
C GLN A 103 -28.07 7.10 32.68
N GLY A 104 -27.19 7.60 33.56
CA GLY A 104 -27.35 7.45 35.00
C GLY A 104 -27.23 8.77 35.75
N ARG A 105 -28.24 9.65 35.65
CA ARG A 105 -28.51 10.74 36.62
C ARG A 105 -29.77 11.51 36.20
N ILE A 106 -30.94 11.08 36.68
CA ILE A 106 -31.99 11.94 37.26
C ILE A 106 -32.71 11.10 38.32
#